data_AF-A0A183IYM2-F1
#
_entry.id   AF-A0A183IYM2-F1
#
_cell.length_a   1.000
_cell.length_b   1.000
_cell.length_c   1.000
_cell.angle_alpha   90.00
_cell.angle_beta   90.00
_cell.angle_gamma   90.00
#
_symmetry.space_group_name_H-M   'P 1'
#
loop_
_entity.id
_entity.type
_entity.pdbx_description
1 polymer ?
#
loop_
_entity_poly.entity_id
_entity_poly.type
_entity_poly.pdbx_seq_one_letter_code
_entity_poly.pdbx_strand_id
1 'polypeptide(L)'
;MLAINVNEAVQIIADATMKPVRGGFSFSCYAIGFPYPKYQWYCDGSSVEGCSDNVLIIDRNSAVSGTFYYCEVSNEIRDGETWSNFYRRKNKQFTSSAISCSVTLPDFVDIIDLDLEDENGRTLLENEDASFLSHTSSSVPSTTLFATDKVALIICNSQYQYLQKLTTPPYDAETLAEALIHLGFKTVTLADLNLHEMKLIVNEYCALLGYGVYAVFYFVGHGFEFNGQCYLIPVDVADENVSCSVCLCAEEVLALMQETNPALNLLLLDICRK
;
A
#
# COMPACT_ATOMS: atom_id res chain seq x y z
N MET A 1 12.87 -21.14 4.73
CA MET A 1 12.27 -20.15 5.64
C MET A 1 12.99 -18.84 5.42
N LEU A 2 12.62 -18.11 4.36
CA LEU A 2 13.20 -16.80 4.07
C LEU A 2 12.56 -15.79 5.02
N ALA A 3 13.42 -15.21 5.85
CA ALA A 3 13.05 -14.34 6.94
C ALA A 3 12.65 -12.97 6.41
N ILE A 4 11.45 -12.52 6.78
CA ILE A 4 11.12 -11.11 6.71
C ILE A 4 11.96 -10.40 7.78
N ASN A 5 13.11 -9.90 7.35
CA ASN A 5 13.85 -8.85 8.04
C ASN A 5 13.14 -7.54 7.60
N VAL A 6 12.57 -6.65 8.41
CA VAL A 6 12.77 -6.16 9.77
C VAL A 6 11.47 -5.39 10.12
N ASN A 7 11.17 -5.09 11.39
CA ASN A 7 10.36 -3.89 11.68
C ASN A 7 11.22 -2.68 11.29
N GLU A 8 10.80 -1.94 10.27
CA GLU A 8 11.44 -0.68 9.92
C GLU A 8 10.73 0.44 10.67
N ALA A 9 11.51 1.19 11.47
CA ALA A 9 11.01 2.33 12.21
C ALA A 9 10.35 3.34 11.26
N VAL A 10 9.26 3.95 11.72
CA VAL A 10 8.57 5.01 10.98
C VAL A 10 9.53 6.16 10.72
N GLN A 11 9.61 6.60 9.46
CA GLN A 11 10.37 7.77 9.04
C GLN A 11 9.48 8.66 8.18
N ILE A 12 9.27 9.90 8.61
CA ILE A 12 8.56 10.91 7.81
C ILE A 12 9.50 11.35 6.68
N ILE A 13 9.09 11.08 5.44
CA ILE A 13 9.85 11.43 4.23
C ILE A 13 9.34 12.71 3.56
N ALA A 14 8.09 13.09 3.84
CA ALA A 14 7.56 14.41 3.54
C ALA A 14 6.71 14.87 4.73
N ASP A 15 7.15 15.96 5.34
CA ASP A 15 6.50 16.53 6.52
C ASP A 15 5.09 17.06 6.20
N ALA A 16 4.31 17.35 7.24
CA ALA A 16 2.98 17.90 7.09
C ALA A 16 3.03 19.22 6.32
N THR A 17 2.28 19.27 5.22
CA THR A 17 2.10 20.48 4.40
C THR A 17 0.62 20.73 4.20
N MET A 18 0.26 22.00 3.96
CA MET A 18 -1.11 22.42 3.68
C MET A 18 -1.19 23.04 2.28
N LYS A 19 -2.28 22.72 1.57
CA LYS A 19 -2.64 23.35 0.31
C LYS A 19 -4.12 23.77 0.34
N PRO A 20 -4.48 24.97 -0.13
CA PRO A 20 -5.88 25.33 -0.36
C PRO A 20 -6.51 24.41 -1.40
N VAL A 21 -7.75 23.98 -1.17
CA VAL A 21 -8.55 23.18 -2.11
C VAL A 21 -9.95 23.76 -2.21
N ARG A 22 -10.74 23.31 -3.20
CA ARG A 22 -12.13 23.77 -3.34
C ARG A 22 -12.91 23.47 -2.06
N GLY A 23 -13.46 24.51 -1.44
CA GLY A 23 -14.25 24.38 -0.21
C GLY A 23 -13.46 24.18 1.08
N GLY A 24 -12.12 24.27 1.07
CA GLY A 24 -11.35 24.04 2.29
C GLY A 24 -9.84 23.94 2.14
N PHE A 25 -9.23 23.10 2.97
CA PHE A 25 -7.79 22.88 3.05
C PHE A 25 -7.47 21.40 3.02
N SER A 26 -6.45 21.02 2.26
CA SER A 26 -5.87 19.68 2.28
C SER A 26 -4.53 19.72 3.00
N PHE A 27 -4.39 18.88 4.03
CA PHE A 27 -3.13 18.59 4.68
C PHE A 27 -2.64 17.22 4.24
N SER A 28 -1.34 17.08 4.03
CA SER A 28 -0.74 15.78 3.71
C SER A 28 0.59 15.59 4.41
N CYS A 29 0.86 14.35 4.83
CA CYS A 29 2.09 13.90 5.46
C CYS A 29 2.42 12.51 4.90
N TYR A 30 3.69 12.22 4.62
CA TYR A 30 4.09 10.93 4.05
C TYR A 30 5.24 10.34 4.86
N ALA A 31 5.09 9.07 5.23
CA ALA A 31 6.06 8.36 6.04
C ALA A 31 6.22 6.92 5.57
N ILE A 32 7.44 6.41 5.63
CA ILE A 32 7.78 5.01 5.33
C ILE A 32 7.94 4.23 6.64
N GLY A 33 7.77 2.90 6.60
CA GLY A 33 7.98 2.01 7.73
C GLY A 33 7.37 0.64 7.49
N PHE A 34 7.73 -0.36 8.31
CA PHE A 34 7.15 -1.70 8.24
C PHE A 34 6.75 -2.24 9.61
N PRO A 35 5.48 -2.67 9.83
CA PRO A 35 4.37 -2.68 8.89
C PRO A 35 4.00 -1.29 8.39
N TYR A 36 3.15 -1.22 7.36
CA TYR A 36 2.73 0.05 6.77
C TYR A 36 2.29 1.04 7.87
N PRO A 37 2.79 2.29 7.84
CA PRO A 37 2.46 3.25 8.89
C PRO A 37 0.99 3.67 8.86
N LYS A 38 0.39 3.74 10.04
CA LYS A 38 -0.93 4.33 10.30
C LYS A 38 -0.79 5.80 10.63
N TYR A 39 -1.78 6.58 10.25
CA TYR A 39 -1.81 8.02 10.45
C TYR A 39 -2.91 8.37 11.44
N GLN A 40 -2.68 9.41 12.23
CA GLN A 40 -3.70 10.05 13.06
C GLN A 40 -3.44 11.56 13.08
N TRP A 41 -4.42 12.33 12.63
CA TRP A 41 -4.34 13.80 12.64
C TRP A 41 -4.82 14.39 13.96
N TYR A 42 -4.20 15.51 14.35
CA TYR A 42 -4.53 16.29 15.54
C TYR A 42 -4.74 17.75 15.17
N CYS A 43 -5.69 18.41 15.82
CA CYS A 43 -5.97 19.84 15.76
C CYS A 43 -5.88 20.42 17.18
N ASP A 44 -4.95 21.35 17.40
CA ASP A 44 -4.68 21.94 18.72
C ASP A 44 -4.52 20.91 19.86
N GLY A 45 -3.95 19.75 19.53
CA GLY A 45 -3.71 18.64 20.46
C GLY A 45 -4.91 17.68 20.64
N SER A 46 -6.05 17.93 20.02
CA SER A 46 -7.21 17.02 19.99
C SER A 46 -7.20 16.16 18.74
N SER A 47 -7.44 14.84 18.88
CA SER A 47 -7.48 13.93 17.73
C SER A 47 -8.67 14.24 16.82
N VAL A 48 -8.42 14.35 15.51
CA VAL A 48 -9.48 14.48 14.50
C VAL A 48 -10.04 13.09 14.20
N GLU A 49 -11.30 12.87 14.54
CA GLU A 49 -11.94 11.56 14.44
C GLU A 49 -12.13 11.13 12.97
N GLY A 50 -11.83 9.87 12.68
CA GLY A 50 -11.97 9.29 11.33
C GLY A 50 -10.89 9.67 10.32
N CYS A 51 -9.94 10.54 10.69
CA CYS A 51 -8.85 10.98 9.82
C CYS A 51 -7.60 10.13 10.04
N SER A 52 -7.66 8.87 9.59
CA SER A 52 -6.59 7.89 9.74
C SER A 52 -5.72 7.70 8.50
N ASP A 53 -5.88 8.58 7.51
CA ASP A 53 -5.13 8.53 6.25
C ASP A 53 -4.00 9.56 6.24
N ASN A 54 -3.10 9.43 5.28
CA ASN A 54 -1.97 10.32 5.07
C ASN A 54 -2.40 11.73 4.59
N VAL A 55 -3.68 11.88 4.22
CA VAL A 55 -4.33 13.13 3.82
C VAL A 55 -5.50 13.45 4.76
N LEU A 56 -5.57 14.71 5.18
CA LEU A 56 -6.70 15.28 5.92
C LEU A 56 -7.33 16.40 5.08
N ILE A 57 -8.66 16.43 4.98
CA ILE A 57 -9.41 17.51 4.34
C ILE A 57 -10.25 18.22 5.39
N ILE A 58 -10.07 19.53 5.52
CA ILE A 58 -10.85 20.39 6.41
C ILE A 58 -11.73 21.31 5.59
N ASP A 59 -13.04 21.25 5.82
CA ASP A 59 -14.00 22.19 5.23
C ASP A 59 -13.76 23.61 5.76
N ARG A 60 -13.92 24.60 4.88
CA ARG A 60 -13.72 26.01 5.22
C ARG A 60 -14.60 26.46 6.39
N ASN A 61 -15.82 25.95 6.52
CA ASN A 61 -16.73 26.32 7.61
C ASN A 61 -16.29 25.78 8.97
N SER A 62 -15.49 24.71 8.98
CA SER A 62 -14.89 24.12 10.18
C SER A 62 -13.50 24.67 10.48
N ALA A 63 -12.90 25.38 9.52
CA ALA A 63 -11.57 25.95 9.66
C ALA A 63 -11.59 27.17 10.59
N VAL A 64 -10.68 27.21 11.56
CA VAL A 64 -10.50 28.34 12.48
C VAL A 64 -9.06 28.83 12.34
N SER A 65 -8.85 30.13 12.08
CA SER A 65 -7.49 30.64 11.85
C SER A 65 -6.68 30.61 13.14
N GLY A 66 -5.37 30.42 13.00
CA GLY A 66 -4.47 30.23 14.14
C GLY A 66 -4.51 28.84 14.77
N THR A 67 -5.46 27.96 14.41
CA THR A 67 -5.40 26.55 14.80
C THR A 67 -4.30 25.84 14.03
N PHE A 68 -3.66 24.84 14.67
CA PHE A 68 -2.57 24.10 14.06
C PHE A 68 -2.88 22.60 13.96
N TYR A 69 -2.43 22.02 12.85
CA TYR A 69 -2.60 20.61 12.54
C TYR A 69 -1.25 19.91 12.49
N TYR A 70 -1.18 18.71 13.04
CA TYR A 70 -0.02 17.83 12.89
C TYR A 70 -0.50 16.38 12.79
N CYS A 71 0.36 15.52 12.26
CA CYS A 71 0.09 14.10 12.09
C CYS A 71 1.03 13.29 12.98
N GLU A 72 0.47 12.37 13.76
CA GLU A 72 1.23 11.28 14.36
C GLU A 72 1.17 10.08 13.42
N VAL A 73 2.34 9.57 13.06
CA VAL A 73 2.48 8.39 12.23
C VAL A 73 3.07 7.27 13.08
N SER A 74 2.46 6.09 13.07
CA SER A 74 2.91 4.95 13.86
C SER A 74 2.83 3.64 13.10
N ASN A 75 3.70 2.69 13.42
CA ASN A 75 3.53 1.30 13.01
C ASN A 75 3.69 0.36 14.20
N GLU A 76 3.01 -0.77 14.11
CA GLU A 76 3.07 -1.82 15.12
C GLU A 76 2.91 -3.18 14.45
N ILE A 77 3.81 -4.10 14.80
CA ILE A 77 3.59 -5.53 14.59
C ILE A 77 2.74 -6.01 15.74
N ARG A 78 1.44 -6.26 15.51
CA ARG A 78 0.49 -6.68 16.55
C ARG A 78 0.88 -8.03 17.16
N ASP A 79 0.35 -8.34 18.33
CA ASP A 79 0.44 -9.69 18.91
C ASP A 79 -0.72 -10.54 18.40
N GLY A 80 -0.56 -11.88 18.40
CA GLY A 80 -1.61 -12.82 18.01
C GLY A 80 -1.50 -13.38 16.59
N GLU A 81 -0.75 -12.75 15.68
CA GLU A 81 -0.49 -13.36 14.36
C GLU A 81 0.62 -14.42 14.45
N THR A 82 0.51 -15.46 13.64
CA THR A 82 1.45 -16.62 13.62
C THR A 82 2.92 -16.20 13.47
N TRP A 83 3.18 -15.07 12.83
CA TRP A 83 4.51 -14.51 12.61
C TRP A 83 4.94 -13.47 13.66
N SER A 84 4.02 -12.92 14.47
CA SER A 84 4.27 -11.85 15.46
C SER A 84 5.39 -12.21 16.45
N ASN A 85 5.42 -13.47 16.88
CA ASN A 85 6.42 -14.01 17.83
C ASN A 85 7.86 -13.88 17.33
N PHE A 86 8.06 -13.89 16.01
CA PHE A 86 9.40 -13.72 15.43
C PHE A 86 9.90 -12.27 15.57
N TYR A 87 9.02 -11.29 15.41
CA TYR A 87 9.37 -9.86 15.44
C TYR A 87 9.29 -9.24 16.83
N ARG A 88 8.46 -9.79 17.73
CA ARG A 88 8.35 -9.36 19.14
C ARG A 88 9.40 -10.00 20.05
N ARG A 89 10.48 -10.58 19.50
CA ARG A 89 11.59 -11.15 20.29
C ARG A 89 12.24 -10.10 21.19
N LYS A 90 12.80 -10.55 22.30
CA LYS A 90 13.54 -9.69 23.24
C LYS A 90 14.64 -8.91 22.50
N ASN A 91 14.65 -7.58 22.66
CA ASN A 91 15.54 -6.62 22.00
C ASN A 91 15.24 -6.28 20.52
N LYS A 92 14.07 -6.65 19.99
CA LYS A 92 13.59 -6.12 18.70
C LYS A 92 12.60 -4.99 18.94
N GLN A 93 12.74 -3.90 18.19
CA GLN A 93 11.70 -2.87 18.12
C GLN A 93 10.55 -3.44 17.29
N PHE A 94 9.34 -3.47 17.83
CA PHE A 94 8.13 -3.96 17.15
C PHE A 94 7.03 -2.89 17.05
N THR A 95 7.31 -1.69 17.58
CA THR A 95 6.52 -0.47 17.42
C THR A 95 7.44 0.71 17.10
N SER A 96 6.95 1.67 16.34
CA SER A 96 7.61 2.95 16.12
C SER A 96 6.58 4.04 15.90
N SER A 97 6.91 5.27 16.30
CA SER A 97 6.11 6.45 15.98
C SER A 97 6.99 7.64 15.63
N ALA A 98 6.44 8.56 14.86
CA ALA A 98 7.02 9.84 14.49
C ALA A 98 5.90 10.90 14.44
N ILE A 99 6.24 12.15 14.73
CA ILE A 99 5.30 13.27 14.73
C ILE A 99 5.77 14.27 13.69
N SER A 100 4.87 14.72 12.81
CA SER A 100 5.14 15.75 11.82
C SER A 100 5.34 17.12 12.50
N CYS A 101 5.93 18.07 11.78
CA CYS A 101 5.80 19.48 12.11
C CYS A 101 4.32 19.90 12.14
N SER A 102 4.03 20.95 12.91
CA SER A 102 2.71 21.56 12.97
C SER A 102 2.54 22.58 11.84
N VAL A 103 1.39 22.56 11.18
CA VAL A 103 0.98 23.55 10.18
C VAL A 103 -0.18 24.37 10.72
N THR A 104 0.05 25.67 10.88
CA THR A 104 -0.97 26.62 11.36
C THR A 104 -1.82 27.12 10.20
N LEU A 105 -3.14 27.13 10.36
CA LEU A 105 -4.05 27.75 9.41
C LEU A 105 -3.79 29.26 9.35
N PRO A 106 -3.56 29.82 8.15
CA PRO A 106 -3.36 31.24 7.99
C PRO A 106 -4.65 32.00 8.31
N ASP A 107 -4.52 33.28 8.63
CA ASP A 107 -5.68 34.17 8.69
C ASP A 107 -6.37 34.18 7.33
N PHE A 108 -7.68 33.91 7.31
CA PHE A 108 -8.48 33.69 6.09
C PHE A 108 -8.54 34.89 5.12
N VAL A 109 -7.81 35.97 5.44
CA VAL A 109 -7.71 37.20 4.64
C VAL A 109 -6.90 36.97 3.35
N ASP A 110 -6.04 35.95 3.28
CA ASP A 110 -5.18 35.68 2.11
C ASP A 110 -5.72 34.62 1.14
N ILE A 111 -6.91 34.06 1.39
CA ILE A 111 -7.54 33.07 0.49
C ILE A 111 -8.69 33.77 -0.21
N ILE A 112 -8.35 34.66 -1.13
CA ILE A 112 -9.32 35.18 -2.08
C ILE A 112 -9.90 33.97 -2.83
N ASP A 113 -11.22 33.87 -2.79
CA ASP A 113 -12.01 32.88 -3.50
C ASP A 113 -11.51 32.73 -4.95
N LEU A 114 -11.03 31.54 -5.29
CA LEU A 114 -10.93 31.12 -6.69
C LEU A 114 -12.32 30.74 -7.21
N ASP A 115 -13.30 31.61 -7.00
CA ASP A 115 -14.57 31.61 -7.72
C ASP A 115 -14.51 32.77 -8.72
N LEU A 116 -13.71 32.57 -9.78
CA LEU A 116 -13.86 33.36 -11.00
C LEU A 116 -14.91 32.66 -11.87
N GLU A 117 -16.17 33.04 -11.68
CA GLU A 117 -17.21 32.79 -12.67
C GLU A 117 -16.98 33.74 -13.86
N ASP A 118 -17.08 33.24 -15.08
CA ASP A 118 -17.13 34.11 -16.26
C ASP A 118 -18.48 34.87 -16.30
N GLU A 119 -18.61 35.87 -17.18
CA GLU A 119 -19.85 36.65 -17.34
C GLU A 119 -21.09 35.79 -17.74
N ASN A 120 -20.90 34.48 -17.94
CA ASN A 120 -21.90 33.51 -18.34
C ASN A 120 -22.16 32.41 -17.28
N GLY A 121 -21.57 32.48 -16.09
CA GLY A 121 -21.85 31.59 -14.96
C GLY A 121 -21.39 30.13 -15.15
N ARG A 122 -20.29 29.89 -15.89
CA ARG A 122 -19.71 28.53 -16.02
C ARG A 122 -18.51 28.35 -15.09
N THR A 123 -18.53 27.27 -14.31
CA THR A 123 -17.40 26.87 -13.45
C THR A 123 -16.27 26.28 -14.30
N LEU A 124 -15.10 26.93 -14.32
CA LEU A 124 -13.90 26.43 -14.99
C LEU A 124 -13.21 25.37 -14.14
N LEU A 125 -13.62 24.11 -14.30
CA LEU A 125 -12.71 22.99 -14.07
C LEU A 125 -12.18 22.54 -15.42
N GLU A 126 -10.88 22.22 -15.42
CA GLU A 126 -10.06 21.82 -16.58
C GLU A 126 -9.57 23.02 -17.40
N ASN A 127 -8.36 23.48 -17.08
CA ASN A 127 -7.23 23.29 -17.99
C ASN A 127 -5.91 23.53 -17.25
N GLU A 128 -5.04 22.53 -17.30
CA GLU A 128 -3.60 22.71 -17.20
C GLU A 128 -3.21 23.72 -18.28
N ASP A 129 -2.97 24.99 -17.91
CA ASP A 129 -2.12 25.94 -18.63
C ASP A 129 -2.23 27.33 -17.98
N ALA A 130 -1.49 27.50 -16.88
CA ALA A 130 -1.25 28.81 -16.31
C ALA A 130 -0.18 29.53 -17.15
N SER A 131 -0.62 30.27 -18.17
CA SER A 131 0.18 31.35 -18.76
C SER A 131 -0.55 32.67 -18.53
N PHE A 132 0.00 33.56 -17.71
CA PHE A 132 0.17 34.99 -18.02
C PHE A 132 0.97 35.73 -16.90
N LEU A 133 2.28 35.87 -17.17
CA LEU A 133 3.25 36.95 -16.83
C LEU A 133 3.56 37.27 -15.34
N SER A 134 4.81 37.31 -14.86
CA SER A 134 6.15 37.30 -15.49
C SER A 134 7.25 37.01 -14.45
N HIS A 135 8.36 36.41 -14.93
CA HIS A 135 9.66 36.27 -14.27
C HIS A 135 9.77 35.51 -12.95
N THR A 136 9.66 34.19 -13.00
CA THR A 136 10.64 33.29 -12.35
C THR A 136 10.72 32.00 -13.16
N SER A 137 11.92 31.46 -13.36
CA SER A 137 12.12 30.12 -13.92
C SER A 137 11.62 29.10 -12.89
N SER A 138 10.32 28.85 -12.84
CA SER A 138 9.78 27.74 -12.06
C SER A 138 10.03 26.46 -12.85
N SER A 139 11.05 25.70 -12.43
CA SER A 139 11.09 24.27 -12.68
C SER A 139 9.74 23.71 -12.21
N VAL A 140 8.93 23.17 -13.11
CA VAL A 140 7.82 22.30 -12.74
C VAL A 140 8.42 21.31 -11.74
N PRO A 141 7.99 21.27 -10.47
CA PRO A 141 8.57 20.33 -9.53
C PRO A 141 8.33 18.95 -10.14
N SER A 142 9.40 18.25 -10.52
CA SER A 142 9.30 16.86 -10.92
C SER A 142 8.72 16.13 -9.72
N THR A 143 7.42 15.86 -9.74
CA THR A 143 6.74 15.13 -8.67
C THR A 143 7.40 13.77 -8.62
N THR A 144 8.33 13.62 -7.69
CA THR A 144 9.10 12.40 -7.56
C THR A 144 8.16 11.43 -6.88
N LEU A 145 7.70 10.41 -7.60
CA LEU A 145 6.82 9.40 -7.05
C LEU A 145 7.65 8.50 -6.13
N PHE A 146 7.29 8.45 -4.85
CA PHE A 146 7.90 7.56 -3.87
C PHE A 146 6.86 6.53 -3.45
N ALA A 147 7.26 5.26 -3.47
CA ALA A 147 6.49 4.21 -2.81
C ALA A 147 6.63 4.38 -1.29
N THR A 148 5.52 4.35 -0.57
CA THR A 148 5.51 4.42 0.89
C THR A 148 6.12 3.15 1.52
N ASP A 149 5.91 2.01 0.86
CA ASP A 149 6.64 0.76 1.09
C ASP A 149 6.62 -0.11 -0.18
N LYS A 150 7.45 -1.16 -0.22
CA LYS A 150 7.51 -2.16 -1.30
C LYS A 150 7.46 -3.55 -0.69
N VAL A 151 6.38 -4.28 -0.92
CA VAL A 151 6.13 -5.61 -0.31
C VAL A 151 5.84 -6.62 -1.40
N ALA A 152 6.46 -7.81 -1.30
CA ALA A 152 6.28 -8.89 -2.25
C ALA A 152 5.93 -10.22 -1.56
N LEU A 153 4.91 -10.91 -2.05
CA LEU A 153 4.59 -12.29 -1.70
C LEU A 153 4.84 -13.19 -2.91
N ILE A 154 5.65 -14.22 -2.72
CA ILE A 154 5.97 -15.24 -3.71
C ILE A 154 5.54 -16.61 -3.16
N ILE A 155 4.70 -17.31 -3.91
CA ILE A 155 4.27 -18.68 -3.61
C ILE A 155 4.75 -19.59 -4.75
N CYS A 156 5.51 -20.62 -4.42
CA CYS A 156 5.95 -21.63 -5.37
C CYS A 156 5.48 -23.04 -5.00
N ASN A 157 4.60 -23.62 -5.81
CA ASN A 157 4.08 -24.96 -5.58
C ASN A 157 4.69 -25.94 -6.59
N SER A 158 5.28 -27.02 -6.12
CA SER A 158 6.06 -27.97 -6.93
C SER A 158 5.87 -29.43 -6.53
N GLN A 159 5.74 -29.72 -5.24
CA GLN A 159 5.64 -31.07 -4.69
C GLN A 159 4.19 -31.56 -4.58
N TYR A 160 3.46 -31.50 -5.69
CA TYR A 160 2.10 -32.00 -5.76
C TYR A 160 2.02 -33.50 -5.48
N GLN A 161 0.98 -33.91 -4.74
CA GLN A 161 0.76 -35.32 -4.41
C GLN A 161 0.11 -36.09 -5.56
N TYR A 162 -0.88 -35.49 -6.22
CA TYR A 162 -1.71 -36.12 -7.25
C TYR A 162 -1.53 -35.51 -8.65
N LEU A 163 -0.72 -34.46 -8.79
CA LEU A 163 -0.35 -33.87 -10.07
C LEU A 163 1.13 -34.10 -10.38
N GLN A 164 1.51 -33.87 -11.64
CA GLN A 164 2.91 -33.89 -12.04
C GLN A 164 3.72 -32.89 -11.20
N LYS A 165 4.78 -33.37 -10.55
CA LYS A 165 5.70 -32.51 -9.81
C LYS A 165 6.47 -31.59 -10.76
N LEU A 166 6.70 -30.37 -10.33
CA LEU A 166 7.43 -29.35 -11.10
C LEU A 166 8.83 -29.18 -10.52
N THR A 167 9.81 -28.87 -11.38
CA THR A 167 11.22 -28.73 -10.98
C THR A 167 11.74 -27.30 -11.11
N THR A 168 11.11 -26.46 -11.94
CA THR A 168 11.52 -25.06 -12.15
C THR A 168 11.01 -24.07 -11.09
N PRO A 169 9.80 -24.21 -10.50
CA PRO A 169 9.25 -23.15 -9.65
C PRO A 169 10.14 -22.69 -8.48
N PRO A 170 10.92 -23.55 -7.79
CA PRO A 170 11.82 -23.08 -6.74
C PRO A 170 12.93 -22.16 -7.27
N TYR A 171 13.47 -22.45 -8.45
CA TYR A 171 14.51 -21.63 -9.08
C TYR A 171 13.95 -20.30 -9.61
N ASP A 172 12.74 -20.34 -10.19
CA ASP A 172 12.06 -19.15 -10.70
C ASP A 172 11.69 -18.20 -9.55
N ALA A 173 11.16 -18.76 -8.46
CA ALA A 173 10.84 -18.02 -7.24
C ALA A 173 12.08 -17.39 -6.58
N GLU A 174 13.19 -18.13 -6.48
CA GLU A 174 14.45 -17.60 -5.94
C GLU A 174 14.99 -16.45 -6.80
N THR A 175 15.02 -16.62 -8.12
CA THR A 175 15.51 -15.59 -9.06
C THR A 175 14.70 -14.30 -8.95
N LEU A 176 13.36 -14.39 -8.92
CA LEU A 176 12.52 -13.20 -8.78
C LEU A 176 12.65 -12.58 -7.39
N ALA A 177 12.75 -13.40 -6.33
CA ALA A 177 12.94 -12.91 -4.97
C ALA A 177 14.20 -12.06 -4.84
N GLU A 178 15.33 -12.53 -5.39
CA GLU A 178 16.59 -11.79 -5.39
C GLU A 178 16.47 -10.47 -6.14
N ALA A 179 15.85 -10.46 -7.32
CA ALA A 179 15.65 -9.24 -8.10
C ALA A 179 14.78 -8.22 -7.34
N LEU A 180 13.70 -8.66 -6.71
CA LEU A 180 12.82 -7.81 -5.90
C LEU A 180 13.54 -7.26 -4.66
N ILE A 181 14.35 -8.07 -3.98
CA ILE A 181 15.18 -7.63 -2.85
C ILE A 181 16.16 -6.54 -3.31
N HIS A 182 16.82 -6.70 -4.46
CA HIS A 182 17.70 -5.67 -5.03
C HIS A 182 16.97 -4.38 -5.40
N LEU A 183 15.69 -4.47 -5.77
CA LEU A 183 14.81 -3.33 -5.97
C LEU A 183 14.26 -2.76 -4.64
N GLY A 184 14.64 -3.31 -3.49
CA GLY A 184 14.26 -2.85 -2.16
C GLY A 184 12.87 -3.30 -1.71
N PHE A 185 12.34 -4.40 -2.27
CA PHE A 185 11.14 -5.04 -1.74
C PHE A 185 11.43 -5.86 -0.50
N LYS A 186 10.47 -5.86 0.43
CA LYS A 186 10.36 -6.80 1.54
C LYS A 186 9.65 -8.04 1.01
N THR A 187 10.43 -9.08 0.74
CA THR A 187 9.94 -10.29 0.05
C THR A 187 9.69 -11.44 1.01
N VAL A 188 8.51 -12.06 0.89
CA VAL A 188 8.15 -13.35 1.49
C VAL A 188 8.12 -14.41 0.39
N THR A 189 8.91 -15.46 0.54
CA THR A 189 8.90 -16.60 -0.39
C THR A 189 8.54 -17.88 0.35
N LEU A 190 7.45 -18.52 -0.07
CA LEU A 190 6.94 -19.76 0.50
C LEU A 190 6.81 -20.83 -0.58
N ALA A 191 6.99 -22.08 -0.17
CA ALA A 191 6.96 -23.23 -1.06
C ALA A 191 5.95 -24.28 -0.60
N ASP A 192 5.35 -24.95 -1.57
CA ASP A 192 4.51 -26.15 -1.41
C ASP A 192 3.37 -25.98 -0.39
N LEU A 193 2.57 -24.92 -0.59
CA LEU A 193 1.46 -24.56 0.29
C LEU A 193 0.17 -25.30 -0.07
N ASN A 194 -0.55 -25.72 0.96
CA ASN A 194 -1.94 -26.17 0.82
C ASN A 194 -2.92 -25.00 0.68
N LEU A 195 -4.19 -25.28 0.35
CA LEU A 195 -5.18 -24.22 0.11
C LEU A 195 -5.37 -23.30 1.32
N HIS A 196 -5.38 -23.87 2.53
CA HIS A 196 -5.58 -23.11 3.75
C HIS A 196 -4.40 -22.16 4.01
N GLU A 197 -3.17 -22.65 3.86
CA GLU A 197 -1.95 -21.87 3.99
C GLU A 197 -1.86 -20.76 2.94
N MET A 198 -2.24 -21.04 1.69
CA MET A 198 -2.29 -20.03 0.63
C MET A 198 -3.27 -18.89 0.97
N LYS A 199 -4.48 -19.22 1.43
CA LYS A 199 -5.47 -18.20 1.85
C LYS A 199 -4.98 -17.40 3.06
N LEU A 200 -4.41 -18.09 4.05
CA LEU A 200 -3.87 -17.44 5.25
C LEU A 200 -2.77 -16.45 4.86
N ILE A 201 -1.77 -16.88 4.09
CA ILE A 201 -0.65 -15.99 3.76
C ILE A 201 -1.08 -14.82 2.87
N VAL A 202 -2.05 -15.00 1.98
CA VAL A 202 -2.60 -13.88 1.19
C VAL A 202 -3.25 -12.83 2.11
N ASN A 203 -4.01 -13.25 3.12
CA ASN A 203 -4.60 -12.32 4.08
C ASN A 203 -3.52 -11.58 4.89
N GLU A 204 -2.51 -12.29 5.38
CA GLU A 204 -1.38 -11.66 6.10
C GLU A 204 -0.60 -10.69 5.21
N TYR A 205 -0.39 -11.05 3.96
CA TYR A 205 0.23 -10.18 2.97
C TYR A 205 -0.59 -8.91 2.73
N CYS A 206 -1.90 -9.03 2.55
CA CYS A 206 -2.79 -7.88 2.37
C CYS A 206 -2.80 -6.97 3.61
N ALA A 207 -2.66 -7.51 4.82
CA ALA A 207 -2.56 -6.72 6.05
C ALA A 207 -1.29 -5.84 6.12
N LEU A 208 -0.28 -6.10 5.28
CA LEU A 208 0.94 -5.29 5.15
C LEU A 208 0.81 -4.20 4.07
N LEU A 209 -0.26 -4.23 3.27
CA LEU A 209 -0.50 -3.27 2.20
C LEU A 209 -1.26 -2.05 2.73
N GLY A 210 -1.17 -0.95 1.98
CA GLY A 210 -1.76 0.34 2.36
C GLY A 210 -1.52 1.40 1.29
N TYR A 211 -1.96 2.63 1.56
CA TYR A 211 -1.83 3.75 0.64
C TYR A 211 -0.37 4.00 0.20
N GLY A 212 -0.14 4.10 -1.12
CA GLY A 212 1.20 4.37 -1.64
C GLY A 212 2.16 3.18 -1.63
N VAL A 213 1.76 2.01 -1.12
CA VAL A 213 2.57 0.77 -1.16
C VAL A 213 2.62 0.22 -2.59
N TYR A 214 3.76 -0.33 -2.98
CA TYR A 214 3.89 -1.17 -4.17
C TYR A 214 3.80 -2.63 -3.77
N ALA A 215 2.78 -3.30 -4.27
CA ALA A 215 2.40 -4.66 -3.92
C ALA A 215 2.70 -5.61 -5.09
N VAL A 216 3.54 -6.62 -4.86
CA VAL A 216 3.84 -7.69 -5.83
C VAL A 216 3.36 -9.02 -5.30
N PHE A 217 2.48 -9.70 -6.03
CA PHE A 217 2.15 -11.09 -5.79
C PHE A 217 2.64 -11.92 -6.97
N TYR A 218 3.45 -12.94 -6.70
CA TYR A 218 3.92 -13.91 -7.69
C TYR A 218 3.49 -15.32 -7.27
N PHE A 219 2.84 -16.02 -8.18
CA PHE A 219 2.58 -17.45 -8.04
C PHE A 219 3.21 -18.21 -9.19
N VAL A 220 3.92 -19.28 -8.86
CA VAL A 220 4.48 -20.22 -9.83
C VAL A 220 4.13 -21.66 -9.44
N GLY A 221 3.54 -22.41 -10.37
CA GLY A 221 3.05 -23.75 -10.12
C GLY A 221 1.98 -24.21 -11.11
N HIS A 222 1.20 -25.21 -10.73
CA HIS A 222 0.02 -25.58 -11.50
C HIS A 222 -1.09 -24.54 -11.33
N GLY A 223 -1.78 -24.30 -12.42
CA GLY A 223 -2.98 -23.49 -12.47
C GLY A 223 -3.77 -23.83 -13.72
N PHE A 224 -4.97 -23.26 -13.80
CA PHE A 224 -5.82 -23.34 -14.97
C PHE A 224 -6.68 -22.09 -15.08
N GLU A 225 -7.32 -21.91 -16.22
CA GLU A 225 -8.29 -20.85 -16.43
C GLU A 225 -9.69 -21.43 -16.60
N PHE A 226 -10.66 -20.87 -15.88
CA PHE A 226 -12.06 -21.23 -16.05
C PHE A 226 -12.93 -20.00 -16.00
N ASN A 227 -13.79 -19.82 -17.01
CA ASN A 227 -14.65 -18.64 -17.18
C ASN A 227 -13.89 -17.31 -17.10
N GLY A 228 -12.67 -17.25 -17.65
CA GLY A 228 -11.83 -16.05 -17.65
C GLY A 228 -11.21 -15.70 -16.30
N GLN A 229 -11.27 -16.61 -15.33
CA GLN A 229 -10.59 -16.48 -14.03
C GLN A 229 -9.44 -17.47 -13.92
N CYS A 230 -8.33 -17.04 -13.35
CA CYS A 230 -7.16 -17.89 -13.13
C CYS A 230 -7.23 -18.55 -11.75
N TYR A 231 -7.09 -19.87 -11.72
CA TYR A 231 -7.10 -20.68 -10.50
C TYR A 231 -5.72 -21.23 -10.21
N LEU A 232 -5.21 -20.94 -9.02
CA LEU A 232 -3.91 -21.37 -8.52
C LEU A 232 -4.09 -22.67 -7.72
N ILE A 233 -3.37 -23.72 -8.10
CA ILE A 233 -3.58 -25.06 -7.55
C ILE A 233 -2.66 -25.28 -6.32
N PRO A 234 -3.23 -25.62 -5.15
CA PRO A 234 -2.47 -25.98 -3.96
C PRO A 234 -1.86 -27.38 -4.05
N VAL A 235 -0.82 -27.69 -3.26
CA VAL A 235 -0.12 -28.99 -3.40
C VAL A 235 -0.92 -30.21 -2.90
N ASP A 236 -1.96 -29.98 -2.10
CA ASP A 236 -2.78 -30.98 -1.44
C ASP A 236 -4.07 -31.34 -2.18
N VAL A 237 -4.22 -30.94 -3.45
CA VAL A 237 -5.34 -31.41 -4.28
C VAL A 237 -5.37 -32.92 -4.36
N ALA A 238 -6.55 -33.51 -4.20
CA ALA A 238 -6.73 -34.96 -4.04
C ALA A 238 -6.99 -35.72 -5.35
N ASP A 239 -7.16 -35.03 -6.48
CA ASP A 239 -7.50 -35.59 -7.79
C ASP A 239 -6.80 -34.79 -8.90
N GLU A 240 -6.60 -35.40 -10.05
CA GLU A 240 -6.12 -34.74 -11.27
C GLU A 240 -7.19 -33.82 -11.88
N ASN A 241 -8.47 -34.15 -11.73
CA ASN A 241 -9.60 -33.32 -12.17
C ASN A 241 -9.93 -32.26 -11.12
N VAL A 242 -9.06 -31.26 -11.02
CA VAL A 242 -9.14 -30.21 -10.01
C VAL A 242 -10.36 -29.30 -10.24
N SER A 243 -11.21 -29.14 -9.21
CA SER A 243 -12.34 -28.21 -9.22
C SER A 243 -11.90 -26.79 -8.80
N CYS A 244 -12.59 -25.78 -9.32
CA CYS A 244 -12.42 -24.38 -8.92
C CYS A 244 -12.59 -24.18 -7.40
N SER A 245 -13.49 -24.95 -6.76
CA SER A 245 -13.82 -24.82 -5.33
C SER A 245 -12.69 -25.23 -4.38
N VAL A 246 -11.66 -25.93 -4.88
CA VAL A 246 -10.48 -26.36 -4.10
C VAL A 246 -9.20 -25.60 -4.50
N CYS A 247 -9.35 -24.51 -5.26
CA CYS A 247 -8.25 -23.67 -5.69
C CYS A 247 -8.34 -22.26 -5.10
N LEU A 248 -7.26 -21.50 -5.25
CA LEU A 248 -7.26 -20.07 -4.96
C LEU A 248 -7.51 -19.30 -6.25
N CYS A 249 -8.53 -18.44 -6.28
CA CYS A 249 -8.83 -17.59 -7.43
C CYS A 249 -7.89 -16.37 -7.42
N ALA A 250 -7.19 -16.13 -8.54
CA ALA A 250 -6.25 -15.01 -8.65
C ALA A 250 -6.97 -13.66 -8.64
N GLU A 251 -8.19 -13.59 -9.18
CA GLU A 251 -9.02 -12.40 -9.14
C GLU A 251 -9.48 -12.07 -7.72
N GLU A 252 -9.71 -13.08 -6.86
CA GLU A 252 -9.97 -12.85 -5.42
C GLU A 252 -8.74 -12.26 -4.73
N VAL A 253 -7.54 -12.76 -5.03
CA VAL A 253 -6.28 -12.20 -4.51
C VAL A 253 -6.13 -10.74 -4.93
N LEU A 254 -6.36 -10.43 -6.20
CA LEU A 254 -6.28 -9.06 -6.71
C LEU A 254 -7.30 -8.14 -6.04
N ALA A 255 -8.53 -8.60 -5.83
CA ALA A 255 -9.57 -7.83 -5.14
C ALA A 255 -9.17 -7.49 -3.70
N LEU A 256 -8.66 -8.47 -2.94
CA LEU A 256 -8.16 -8.25 -1.58
C LEU A 256 -7.00 -7.24 -1.55
N MET A 257 -6.09 -7.30 -2.52
CA MET A 257 -5.02 -6.31 -2.64
C MET A 257 -5.58 -4.91 -2.93
N GLN A 258 -6.55 -4.78 -3.83
CA GLN A 258 -7.16 -3.50 -4.18
C GLN A 258 -7.93 -2.86 -3.02
N GLU A 259 -8.58 -3.64 -2.17
CA GLU A 259 -9.28 -3.15 -0.97
C GLU A 259 -8.35 -2.39 0.01
N THR A 260 -7.04 -2.62 -0.06
CA THR A 260 -6.02 -1.96 0.78
C THR A 260 -5.44 -0.67 0.18
N ASN A 261 -5.91 -0.25 -0.99
CA ASN A 261 -5.50 0.97 -1.71
C ASN A 261 -4.00 1.17 -1.99
N PRO A 262 -3.21 0.15 -2.40
CA PRO A 262 -1.82 0.35 -2.80
C PRO A 262 -1.71 1.17 -4.08
N ALA A 263 -0.61 1.92 -4.22
CA ALA A 263 -0.37 2.73 -5.42
C ALA A 263 -0.01 1.88 -6.65
N LEU A 264 0.46 0.65 -6.43
CA LEU A 264 0.73 -0.31 -7.50
C LEU A 264 0.34 -1.72 -7.03
N ASN A 265 -0.45 -2.42 -7.86
CA ASN A 265 -0.73 -3.84 -7.74
C ASN A 265 -0.13 -4.56 -8.95
N LEU A 266 0.83 -5.44 -8.71
CA LEU A 266 1.40 -6.30 -9.74
C LEU A 266 1.14 -7.77 -9.40
N LEU A 267 0.33 -8.42 -10.25
CA LEU A 267 0.04 -9.85 -10.16
C LEU A 267 0.82 -10.57 -11.27
N LEU A 268 1.72 -11.47 -10.90
CA LEU A 268 2.50 -12.28 -11.82
C LEU A 268 2.09 -13.74 -11.63
N LEU A 269 1.55 -14.35 -12.69
CA LEU A 269 1.08 -15.74 -12.65
C LEU A 269 1.88 -16.56 -13.67
N ASP A 270 2.76 -17.42 -13.17
CA ASP A 270 3.52 -18.38 -13.97
C ASP A 270 2.90 -19.77 -13.81
N ILE A 271 1.81 -19.94 -14.54
CA ILE A 271 0.94 -21.12 -14.50
C ILE A 271 0.59 -21.57 -15.92
N CYS A 272 0.22 -22.84 -16.04
CA CYS A 272 -0.55 -23.28 -17.20
C CYS A 272 -1.93 -22.61 -17.20
N ARG A 273 -2.47 -22.30 -18.38
CA ARG A 273 -3.83 -21.72 -18.57
C ARG A 273 -4.76 -22.65 -19.36
N LYS A 274 -4.50 -23.95 -19.33
CA LYS A 274 -5.29 -24.95 -20.09
C LYS A 274 -6.55 -25.34 -19.36
#